data_AF-A0A142BY97-F1
#
_entry.id   AF-A0A142BY97-F1
#
_cell.length_a   1.000
_cell.length_b   1.000
_cell.length_c   1.000
_cell.angle_alpha   90.00
_cell.angle_beta   90.00
_cell.angle_gamma   90.00
#
_symmetry.space_group_name_H-M   'P 1'
#
loop_
_entity.id
_entity.type
_entity.pdbx_description
1 polymer ?
#
loop_
_entity_poly.entity_id
_entity_poly.type
_entity_poly.pdbx_seq_one_letter_code
_entity_poly.pdbx_strand_id
1 'polypeptide(L)'
;MEYSSDLKESQLIRRYNIVGSRRFSNLFWASFLTIGGFYFLITGLSSYFRFSFFHSDNIIFFPQGLVMCFYGLLALFLSIYLWLTILWQVGGGFNEFNKKKGTFRFFRWGFPGKNRRIDFLYPLEEIEALRIQVVEGVNPKRIIYIRIKEKKEIPLTGISQPLTLEEIEKQASDLAIFLEVSLDS
;
A
#
# COMPACT_ATOMS: atom_id res chain seq x y z
N MET A 1 -29.27 27.57 -2.92
CA MET A 1 -29.88 26.22 -3.02
C MET A 1 -28.90 25.18 -3.56
N GLU A 2 -27.88 25.57 -4.33
CA GLU A 2 -26.82 24.69 -4.87
C GLU A 2 -25.85 24.17 -3.79
N TYR A 3 -25.49 25.02 -2.81
CA TYR A 3 -24.63 24.63 -1.68
C TYR A 3 -25.26 23.58 -0.75
N SER A 4 -26.59 23.60 -0.59
CA SER A 4 -27.32 22.62 0.23
C SER A 4 -27.52 21.27 -0.48
N SER A 5 -27.55 21.24 -1.81
CA SER A 5 -27.59 19.99 -2.58
C SER A 5 -26.24 19.30 -2.58
N ASP A 6 -25.13 20.04 -2.69
CA ASP A 6 -23.77 19.49 -2.63
C ASP A 6 -23.45 18.89 -1.25
N LEU A 7 -23.90 19.54 -0.16
CA LEU A 7 -23.75 19.01 1.19
C LEU A 7 -24.54 17.70 1.39
N LYS A 8 -25.78 17.62 0.90
CA LYS A 8 -26.57 16.37 0.90
C LYS A 8 -25.94 15.28 0.03
N GLU A 9 -25.32 15.66 -1.09
CA GLU A 9 -24.63 14.74 -1.99
C GLU A 9 -23.38 14.13 -1.36
N SER A 10 -22.61 14.93 -0.61
CA SER A 10 -21.46 14.44 0.17
C SER A 10 -21.85 13.46 1.28
N GLN A 11 -23.05 13.62 1.86
CA GLN A 11 -23.55 12.70 2.89
C GLN A 11 -23.95 11.32 2.37
N LEU A 12 -24.19 11.19 1.05
CA LEU A 12 -24.67 9.95 0.43
C LEU A 12 -23.55 9.13 -0.23
N ILE A 13 -22.35 9.71 -0.38
CA ILE A 13 -21.20 9.05 -1.01
C ILE A 13 -20.01 9.08 -0.07
N ARG A 14 -19.55 7.91 0.38
CA ARG A 14 -18.33 7.78 1.19
C ARG A 14 -17.23 7.12 0.38
N ARG A 15 -16.09 7.80 0.27
CA ARG A 15 -14.91 7.29 -0.44
C ARG A 15 -13.69 7.23 0.47
N TYR A 16 -13.09 6.04 0.56
CA TYR A 16 -11.87 5.79 1.30
C TYR A 16 -10.73 5.51 0.33
N ASN A 17 -9.74 6.39 0.27
CA ASN A 17 -8.58 6.23 -0.59
C ASN A 17 -7.50 5.38 0.10
N ILE A 18 -6.78 4.58 -0.68
CA ILE A 18 -5.75 3.66 -0.21
C ILE A 18 -4.47 3.95 -0.98
N VAL A 19 -3.44 4.35 -0.24
CA VAL A 19 -2.16 4.87 -0.75
C VAL A 19 -1.34 3.79 -1.49
N GLY A 20 -1.57 2.50 -1.20
CA GLY A 20 -0.85 1.40 -1.85
C GLY A 20 0.66 1.46 -1.60
N SER A 21 1.45 1.39 -2.67
CA SER A 21 2.92 1.41 -2.68
C SER A 21 3.55 2.80 -2.57
N ARG A 22 2.81 3.89 -2.79
CA ARG A 22 3.33 5.28 -2.72
C ARG A 22 3.47 5.80 -1.28
N ARG A 23 3.92 4.93 -0.38
CA ARG A 23 4.12 5.27 1.04
C ARG A 23 5.46 5.94 1.22
N PHE A 24 5.54 6.83 2.21
CA PHE A 24 6.81 7.44 2.62
C PHE A 24 7.89 6.39 2.91
N SER A 25 7.55 5.31 3.63
CA SER A 25 8.49 4.22 3.90
C SER A 25 9.06 3.60 2.62
N ASN A 26 8.23 3.36 1.60
CA ASN A 26 8.70 2.81 0.33
C ASN A 26 9.58 3.81 -0.42
N LEU A 27 9.23 5.10 -0.43
CA LEU A 27 10.06 6.13 -1.04
C LEU A 27 11.42 6.25 -0.34
N PHE A 28 11.41 6.25 1.00
CA PHE A 28 12.61 6.31 1.82
C PHE A 28 13.54 5.13 1.53
N TRP A 29 13.02 3.90 1.59
CA TRP A 29 13.80 2.69 1.32
C TRP A 29 14.28 2.61 -0.12
N ALA A 30 13.44 2.97 -1.09
CA ALA A 30 13.85 3.00 -2.49
C ALA A 30 15.06 3.93 -2.69
N SER A 31 14.99 5.14 -2.13
CA SER A 31 16.04 6.16 -2.22
C SER A 31 17.32 5.74 -1.50
N PHE A 32 17.19 5.26 -0.26
CA PHE A 32 18.33 4.78 0.54
C PHE A 32 19.06 3.63 -0.15
N LEU A 33 18.33 2.66 -0.70
CA LEU A 33 18.91 1.55 -1.46
C LEU A 33 19.53 1.99 -2.79
N THR A 34 18.96 3.00 -3.47
CA THR A 34 19.57 3.57 -4.68
C THR A 34 20.95 4.15 -4.35
N ILE A 35 21.01 5.03 -3.33
CA ILE A 35 22.23 5.72 -2.94
C ILE A 35 23.29 4.74 -2.44
N GLY A 36 22.92 3.85 -1.50
CA GLY A 36 23.83 2.85 -0.96
C GLY A 36 24.30 1.84 -2.01
N GLY A 37 23.39 1.43 -2.91
CA GLY A 37 23.71 0.52 -4.01
C GLY A 37 24.74 1.10 -4.98
N PHE A 38 24.55 2.36 -5.41
CA PHE A 38 25.53 3.06 -6.24
C PHE A 38 26.86 3.26 -5.50
N TYR A 39 26.82 3.65 -4.22
CA TYR A 39 28.04 3.85 -3.43
C TYR A 39 28.89 2.57 -3.35
N PHE A 40 28.29 1.42 -3.03
CA PHE A 40 29.00 0.15 -2.99
C PHE A 40 29.47 -0.32 -4.36
N LEU A 41 28.65 -0.15 -5.40
CA LEU A 41 29.02 -0.56 -6.76
C LEU A 41 30.18 0.27 -7.30
N ILE A 42 30.14 1.60 -7.12
CA ILE A 42 31.24 2.47 -7.52
C ILE A 42 32.50 2.13 -6.74
N THR A 43 32.42 1.96 -5.40
CA THR A 43 33.58 1.62 -4.57
C THR A 43 34.23 0.30 -4.99
N GLY A 44 33.43 -0.74 -5.24
CA GLY A 44 33.94 -2.04 -5.70
C GLY A 44 34.58 -1.99 -7.10
N LEU A 45 33.96 -1.27 -8.04
CA LEU A 45 34.53 -1.07 -9.38
C LEU A 45 35.80 -0.21 -9.34
N SER A 46 35.83 0.81 -8.49
CA SER A 46 37.01 1.66 -8.27
C SER A 46 38.20 0.83 -7.81
N SER A 47 37.98 -0.13 -6.89
CA SER A 47 39.00 -1.08 -6.43
C SER A 47 39.51 -2.01 -7.54
N TYR A 48 38.65 -2.42 -8.49
CA TYR A 48 39.05 -3.23 -9.64
C TYR A 48 39.90 -2.45 -10.65
N PHE A 49 39.43 -1.27 -11.06
CA PHE A 49 40.09 -0.45 -12.08
C PHE A 49 41.23 0.43 -11.55
N ARG A 50 41.43 0.46 -10.21
CA ARG A 50 42.39 1.33 -9.51
C ARG A 50 42.17 2.83 -9.78
N PHE A 51 40.94 3.23 -10.09
CA PHE A 51 40.55 4.64 -10.09
C PHE A 51 40.25 5.09 -8.66
N SER A 52 40.52 6.35 -8.32
CA SER A 52 40.32 6.91 -6.98
C SER A 52 39.13 7.87 -6.94
N PHE A 53 37.91 7.40 -7.23
CA PHE A 53 36.72 8.27 -7.19
C PHE A 53 36.36 8.73 -5.76
N PHE A 54 36.67 7.94 -4.73
CA PHE A 54 36.24 8.19 -3.34
C PHE A 54 37.30 7.83 -2.27
N HIS A 55 38.60 8.01 -2.54
CA HIS A 55 39.69 7.55 -1.65
C HIS A 55 39.62 6.03 -1.35
N SER A 56 39.38 5.24 -2.39
CA SER A 56 39.33 3.78 -2.35
C SER A 56 40.71 3.10 -2.29
N ASP A 57 41.77 3.87 -2.02
CA ASP A 57 43.17 3.45 -2.17
C ASP A 57 43.56 2.30 -1.21
N ASN A 58 42.77 2.09 -0.16
CA ASN A 58 42.98 1.04 0.84
C ASN A 58 42.13 -0.22 0.67
N ILE A 59 41.23 -0.27 -0.34
CA ILE A 59 40.33 -1.41 -0.54
C ILE A 59 40.91 -2.37 -1.58
N ILE A 60 41.25 -3.59 -1.13
CA ILE A 60 41.69 -4.68 -2.01
C ILE A 60 40.46 -5.28 -2.71
N PHE A 61 40.53 -5.43 -4.04
CA PHE A 61 39.39 -5.87 -4.84
C PHE A 61 38.87 -7.23 -4.40
N PHE A 62 39.76 -8.21 -4.22
CA PHE A 62 39.38 -9.53 -3.72
C PHE A 62 39.83 -9.69 -2.26
N PRO A 63 38.94 -10.07 -1.33
CA PRO A 63 37.51 -10.35 -1.50
C PRO A 63 36.59 -9.13 -1.35
N GLN A 64 37.08 -8.04 -0.75
CA GLN A 64 36.25 -6.95 -0.22
C GLN A 64 35.53 -6.14 -1.31
N GLY A 65 36.23 -5.70 -2.35
CA GLY A 65 35.64 -4.98 -3.47
C GLY A 65 34.60 -5.81 -4.24
N LEU A 66 34.85 -7.11 -4.42
CA LEU A 66 33.90 -8.04 -5.06
C LEU A 66 32.60 -8.16 -4.27
N VAL A 67 32.70 -8.28 -2.94
CA VAL A 67 31.56 -8.32 -2.03
C VAL A 67 30.76 -7.00 -2.08
N MET A 68 31.44 -5.86 -2.16
CA MET A 68 30.79 -4.55 -2.35
C MET A 68 30.03 -4.49 -3.69
N CYS A 69 30.61 -4.96 -4.79
CA CYS A 69 29.90 -5.03 -6.07
C CYS A 69 28.64 -5.90 -5.99
N PHE A 70 28.72 -7.06 -5.33
CA PHE A 70 27.57 -7.97 -5.17
C PHE A 70 26.43 -7.31 -4.38
N TYR A 71 26.72 -6.75 -3.20
CA TYR A 71 25.70 -6.05 -2.39
C TYR A 71 25.18 -4.78 -3.07
N GLY A 72 26.04 -4.07 -3.82
CA GLY A 72 25.63 -2.92 -4.62
C GLY A 72 24.61 -3.29 -5.69
N LEU A 73 24.87 -4.34 -6.47
CA LEU A 73 23.93 -4.85 -7.47
C LEU A 73 22.62 -5.32 -6.85
N LEU A 74 22.67 -6.07 -5.75
CA LEU A 74 21.47 -6.54 -5.05
C LEU A 74 20.61 -5.37 -4.56
N ALA A 75 21.24 -4.34 -3.96
CA ALA A 75 20.57 -3.14 -3.50
C ALA A 75 19.94 -2.36 -4.67
N LEU A 76 20.62 -2.24 -5.80
CA LEU A 76 20.08 -1.59 -6.99
C LEU A 76 18.90 -2.35 -7.59
N PHE A 77 18.97 -3.68 -7.71
CA PHE A 77 17.83 -4.49 -8.18
C PHE A 77 16.61 -4.33 -7.27
N LEU A 78 16.81 -4.39 -5.95
CA LEU A 78 15.73 -4.17 -4.99
C LEU A 78 15.17 -2.74 -5.06
N SER A 79 16.04 -1.76 -5.21
CA SER A 79 15.65 -0.35 -5.37
C SER A 79 14.83 -0.13 -6.64
N ILE A 80 15.25 -0.68 -7.78
CA ILE A 80 14.51 -0.63 -9.05
C ILE A 80 13.13 -1.27 -8.87
N TYR A 81 13.06 -2.43 -8.23
CA TYR A 81 11.77 -3.07 -7.92
C TYR A 81 10.86 -2.14 -7.10
N LEU A 82 11.37 -1.52 -6.04
CA LEU A 82 10.59 -0.57 -5.24
C LEU A 82 10.14 0.64 -6.06
N TRP A 83 11.02 1.26 -6.83
CA TRP A 83 10.66 2.39 -7.71
C TRP A 83 9.60 2.02 -8.74
N LEU A 84 9.69 0.84 -9.35
CA LEU A 84 8.67 0.34 -10.28
C LEU A 84 7.32 0.11 -9.58
N THR A 85 7.31 -0.50 -8.39
CA THR A 85 6.06 -0.67 -7.64
C THR A 85 5.43 0.66 -7.22
N ILE A 86 6.22 1.68 -6.86
CA ILE A 86 5.78 3.06 -6.56
C ILE A 86 5.22 3.73 -7.82
N LEU A 87 5.92 3.63 -8.95
CA LEU A 87 5.52 4.17 -10.24
C LEU A 87 4.15 3.62 -10.65
N TRP A 88 3.96 2.30 -10.53
CA TRP A 88 2.72 1.63 -10.89
C TRP A 88 1.61 1.74 -9.84
N GLN A 89 1.85 2.37 -8.68
CA GLN A 89 0.86 2.52 -7.60
C GLN A 89 0.28 1.17 -7.14
N VAL A 90 1.09 0.11 -7.13
CA VAL A 90 0.66 -1.24 -6.77
C VAL A 90 0.03 -1.24 -5.37
N GLY A 91 -1.12 -1.90 -5.23
CA GLY A 91 -1.95 -1.93 -4.03
C GLY A 91 -2.72 -0.65 -3.74
N GLY A 92 -2.55 0.41 -4.55
CA GLY A 92 -3.26 1.68 -4.40
C GLY A 92 -4.67 1.60 -4.97
N GLY A 93 -5.59 2.44 -4.50
CA GLY A 93 -6.95 2.44 -5.00
C GLY A 93 -7.92 3.12 -4.05
N PHE A 94 -9.18 2.71 -4.08
CA PHE A 94 -10.21 3.27 -3.22
C PHE A 94 -11.38 2.31 -3.00
N ASN A 95 -12.13 2.54 -1.93
CA ASN A 95 -13.45 1.97 -1.70
C ASN A 95 -14.47 3.09 -1.78
N GLU A 96 -15.50 2.94 -2.59
CA GLU A 96 -16.58 3.93 -2.71
C GLU A 96 -17.91 3.27 -2.37
N PHE A 97 -18.64 3.88 -1.42
CA PHE A 97 -19.99 3.51 -1.06
C PHE A 97 -20.92 4.62 -1.51
N ASN A 98 -21.82 4.31 -2.45
CA ASN A 98 -22.70 5.30 -3.07
C ASN A 98 -24.16 4.93 -2.81
N LYS A 99 -24.79 5.57 -1.81
CA LYS A 99 -26.21 5.37 -1.50
C LYS A 99 -27.13 5.88 -2.60
N LYS A 100 -26.72 6.88 -3.39
CA LYS A 100 -27.54 7.40 -4.50
C LYS A 100 -27.71 6.36 -5.60
N LYS A 101 -26.63 5.64 -5.91
CA LYS A 101 -26.61 4.60 -6.94
C LYS A 101 -26.92 3.20 -6.40
N GLY A 102 -26.95 3.02 -5.09
CA GLY A 102 -27.09 1.70 -4.47
C GLY A 102 -25.87 0.80 -4.69
N THR A 103 -24.66 1.37 -4.87
CA THR A 103 -23.48 0.57 -5.26
C THR A 103 -22.29 0.74 -4.32
N PHE A 104 -21.61 -0.37 -4.04
CA PHE A 104 -20.28 -0.45 -3.48
C PHE A 104 -19.26 -0.78 -4.58
N ARG A 105 -18.21 0.05 -4.70
CA ARG A 105 -17.10 -0.18 -5.63
C ARG A 105 -15.80 -0.39 -4.87
N PHE A 106 -15.17 -1.52 -5.13
CA PHE A 106 -13.83 -1.84 -4.67
C PHE A 106 -12.87 -1.73 -5.85
N PHE A 107 -11.92 -0.79 -5.78
CA PHE A 107 -10.92 -0.61 -6.83
C PHE A 107 -9.51 -0.68 -6.27
N ARG A 108 -8.64 -1.48 -6.88
CA ARG A 108 -7.19 -1.55 -6.61
C ARG A 108 -6.37 -1.68 -7.88
N TRP A 109 -5.19 -1.09 -7.87
CA TRP A 109 -4.14 -1.32 -8.84
C TRP A 109 -3.29 -2.53 -8.42
N GLY A 110 -3.25 -3.57 -9.24
CA GLY A 110 -2.33 -4.69 -9.11
C GLY A 110 -0.99 -4.43 -9.80
N PHE A 111 -0.19 -5.48 -9.89
CA PHE A 111 1.05 -5.50 -10.68
C PHE A 111 0.75 -5.28 -12.18
N PRO A 112 1.72 -4.76 -12.95
CA PRO A 112 1.56 -4.60 -14.40
C PRO A 112 1.24 -5.94 -15.07
N GLY A 113 0.30 -5.91 -16.02
CA GLY A 113 -0.19 -7.10 -16.72
C GLY A 113 -1.62 -6.94 -17.20
N LYS A 114 -2.19 -8.01 -17.76
CA LYS A 114 -3.55 -8.03 -18.34
C LYS A 114 -4.63 -7.69 -17.30
N ASN A 115 -4.47 -8.17 -16.06
CA ASN A 115 -5.42 -7.98 -14.97
C ASN A 115 -4.92 -6.98 -13.93
N ARG A 116 -4.29 -5.88 -14.40
CA ARG A 116 -3.76 -4.84 -13.50
C ARG A 116 -4.86 -4.15 -12.71
N ARG A 117 -6.04 -3.90 -13.29
CA ARG A 117 -7.15 -3.24 -12.62
C ARG A 117 -8.01 -4.29 -11.93
N ILE A 118 -8.03 -4.27 -10.60
CA ILE A 118 -8.94 -5.07 -9.79
C ILE A 118 -10.11 -4.14 -9.46
N ASP A 119 -11.21 -4.30 -10.16
CA ASP A 119 -12.40 -3.43 -10.04
C ASP A 119 -13.63 -4.33 -9.87
N PHE A 120 -14.22 -4.28 -8.68
CA PHE A 120 -15.45 -4.99 -8.36
C PHE A 120 -16.54 -4.00 -8.01
N LEU A 121 -17.73 -4.21 -8.57
CA LEU A 121 -18.92 -3.44 -8.31
C LEU A 121 -19.98 -4.37 -7.74
N TYR A 122 -20.52 -4.03 -6.59
CA TYR A 122 -21.58 -4.77 -5.92
C TYR A 122 -22.75 -3.84 -5.58
N PRO A 123 -24.00 -4.32 -5.62
CA PRO A 123 -25.13 -3.65 -5.01
C PRO A 123 -24.91 -3.51 -3.49
N LEU A 124 -25.35 -2.41 -2.89
CA LEU A 124 -25.26 -2.21 -1.43
C LEU A 124 -26.11 -3.22 -0.66
N GLU A 125 -27.18 -3.71 -1.27
CA GLU A 125 -28.10 -4.71 -0.69
C GLU A 125 -27.48 -6.10 -0.55
N GLU A 126 -26.36 -6.35 -1.23
CA GLU A 126 -25.56 -7.56 -1.08
C GLU A 126 -24.65 -7.51 0.16
N ILE A 127 -24.44 -6.35 0.78
CA ILE A 127 -23.62 -6.24 1.99
C ILE A 127 -24.44 -6.72 3.19
N GLU A 128 -23.96 -7.74 3.89
CA GLU A 128 -24.66 -8.31 5.04
C GLU A 128 -24.18 -7.69 6.36
N ALA A 129 -22.87 -7.62 6.53
CA ALA A 129 -22.25 -7.23 7.78
C ALA A 129 -20.84 -6.66 7.55
N LEU A 130 -20.38 -5.91 8.54
CA LEU A 130 -18.97 -5.53 8.68
C LEU A 130 -18.34 -6.41 9.75
N ARG A 131 -17.11 -6.86 9.49
CA ARG A 131 -16.34 -7.64 10.46
C ARG A 131 -15.05 -6.92 10.80
N ILE A 132 -14.76 -6.75 12.09
CA ILE A 132 -13.47 -6.25 12.54
C ILE A 132 -12.56 -7.44 12.83
N GLN A 133 -11.31 -7.39 12.38
CA GLN A 133 -10.28 -8.34 12.78
C GLN A 133 -9.18 -7.57 13.52
N VAL A 134 -9.00 -7.91 14.79
CA VAL A 134 -7.92 -7.40 15.63
C VAL A 134 -6.97 -8.56 15.94
N VAL A 135 -5.74 -8.47 15.46
CA VAL A 135 -4.65 -9.39 15.81
C VAL A 135 -3.61 -8.58 16.57
N GLU A 136 -3.33 -9.00 17.80
CA GLU A 136 -2.28 -8.40 18.64
C GLU A 136 -0.97 -9.19 18.55
N GLY A 137 0.15 -8.56 18.95
CA GLY A 137 1.48 -9.18 18.96
C GLY A 137 2.55 -8.32 18.28
N VAL A 138 3.60 -8.96 17.79
CA VAL A 138 4.78 -8.29 17.17
C VAL A 138 4.42 -7.56 15.87
N ASN A 139 3.37 -8.00 15.17
CA ASN A 139 2.85 -7.37 13.96
C ASN A 139 1.33 -7.19 14.08
N PRO A 140 0.87 -6.16 14.82
CA PRO A 140 -0.54 -5.98 15.06
C PRO A 140 -1.26 -5.66 13.75
N LYS A 141 -2.41 -6.32 13.52
CA LYS A 141 -3.25 -6.10 12.35
C LYS A 141 -4.64 -5.72 12.80
N ARG A 142 -5.13 -4.60 12.28
CA ARG A 142 -6.48 -4.11 12.53
C ARG A 142 -7.12 -3.88 11.18
N ILE A 143 -8.05 -4.76 10.80
CA ILE A 143 -8.64 -4.78 9.45
C ILE A 143 -10.16 -4.78 9.55
N ILE A 144 -10.81 -3.94 8.74
CA ILE A 144 -12.27 -3.98 8.55
C ILE A 144 -12.53 -4.79 7.29
N TYR A 145 -13.39 -5.80 7.38
CA TYR A 145 -13.89 -6.58 6.27
C TYR A 145 -15.35 -6.27 6.01
N ILE A 146 -15.73 -6.31 4.74
CA ILE A 146 -17.13 -6.42 4.32
C ILE A 146 -17.44 -7.88 4.04
N ARG A 147 -18.55 -8.37 4.62
CA ARG A 147 -19.19 -9.62 4.22
C ARG A 147 -20.26 -9.32 3.17
N ILE A 148 -20.12 -9.96 2.01
CA ILE A 148 -21.07 -9.88 0.91
C ILE A 148 -21.80 -11.22 0.81
N LYS A 149 -23.12 -11.20 0.55
CA LYS A 149 -23.94 -12.38 0.27
C LYS A 149 -23.22 -13.33 -0.69
N GLU A 150 -23.11 -14.59 -0.29
CA GLU A 150 -22.55 -15.69 -1.10
C GLU A 150 -21.09 -15.51 -1.57
N LYS A 151 -20.37 -14.49 -1.08
CA LYS A 151 -18.99 -14.17 -1.48
C LYS A 151 -18.05 -14.16 -0.28
N LYS A 152 -16.74 -14.17 -0.57
CA LYS A 152 -15.69 -14.06 0.45
C LYS A 152 -15.63 -12.65 1.03
N GLU A 153 -15.14 -12.55 2.26
CA GLU A 153 -14.90 -11.30 2.96
C GLU A 153 -13.87 -10.43 2.20
N ILE A 154 -14.19 -9.15 1.98
CA ILE A 154 -13.33 -8.20 1.28
C ILE A 154 -12.72 -7.22 2.28
N PRO A 155 -11.39 -7.16 2.43
CA PRO A 155 -10.75 -6.18 3.32
C PRO A 155 -10.90 -4.77 2.76
N LEU A 156 -11.51 -3.89 3.56
CA LEU A 156 -11.65 -2.48 3.25
C LEU A 156 -10.39 -1.70 3.55
N THR A 157 -9.78 -1.94 4.70
CA THR A 157 -8.56 -1.23 5.09
C THR A 157 -7.35 -1.84 4.39
N GLY A 158 -6.39 -0.97 4.03
CA GLY A 158 -5.12 -1.44 3.50
C GLY A 158 -4.27 -2.13 4.58
N ILE A 159 -3.24 -2.86 4.16
CA ILE A 159 -2.20 -3.44 5.03
C ILE A 159 -1.25 -2.32 5.51
N SER A 160 -1.81 -1.20 5.97
CA SER A 160 -1.05 -0.04 6.46
C SER A 160 -0.62 -0.26 7.91
N GLN A 161 0.00 0.78 8.49
CA GLN A 161 0.07 0.89 9.94
C GLN A 161 -1.34 0.65 10.51
N PRO A 162 -1.45 -0.23 11.51
CA PRO A 162 -2.73 -0.44 12.17
C PRO A 162 -3.16 0.89 12.77
N LEU A 163 -4.36 1.35 12.40
CA LEU A 163 -5.05 2.43 13.09
C LEU A 163 -5.11 2.12 14.59
N THR A 164 -5.31 3.12 15.44
CA THR A 164 -5.59 2.83 16.84
C THR A 164 -6.86 1.97 16.95
N LEU A 165 -7.02 1.24 18.07
CA LEU A 165 -8.22 0.39 18.25
C LEU A 165 -9.47 1.27 18.22
N GLU A 166 -9.41 2.42 18.89
CA GLU A 166 -10.47 3.42 18.89
C GLU A 166 -10.79 3.95 17.48
N GLU A 167 -9.77 4.27 16.68
CA GLU A 167 -9.97 4.75 15.31
C GLU A 167 -10.64 3.69 14.42
N ILE A 168 -10.25 2.42 14.54
CA ILE A 168 -10.83 1.37 13.69
C ILE A 168 -12.25 1.02 14.12
N GLU A 169 -12.51 0.98 15.43
CA GLU A 169 -13.86 0.76 15.97
C GLU A 169 -14.79 1.90 15.58
N LYS A 170 -14.33 3.15 15.72
CA LYS A 170 -15.08 4.32 15.29
C LYS A 170 -15.36 4.28 13.79
N GLN A 171 -14.35 4.01 12.97
CA GLN A 171 -14.52 3.93 11.52
C GLN A 171 -15.50 2.81 11.13
N ALA A 172 -15.42 1.64 11.79
CA ALA A 172 -16.31 0.52 11.52
C ALA A 172 -17.75 0.81 11.95
N SER A 173 -17.94 1.41 13.13
CA SER A 173 -19.24 1.84 13.64
C SER A 173 -19.88 2.90 12.74
N ASP A 174 -19.13 3.93 12.38
CA ASP A 174 -19.60 4.98 11.46
C ASP A 174 -20.00 4.41 10.10
N LEU A 175 -19.30 3.37 9.62
CA LEU A 175 -19.59 2.71 8.35
C LEU A 175 -20.77 1.74 8.47
N ALA A 176 -20.94 1.06 9.62
CA ALA A 176 -22.10 0.21 9.91
C ALA A 176 -23.39 1.05 9.95
N ILE A 177 -23.37 2.17 10.68
CA ILE A 177 -24.49 3.13 10.74
C ILE A 177 -24.78 3.69 9.35
N PHE A 178 -23.74 3.99 8.57
CA PHE A 178 -23.92 4.45 7.21
C PHE A 178 -24.54 3.37 6.32
N LEU A 179 -24.14 2.11 6.40
CA LEU A 179 -24.68 1.06 5.54
C LEU A 179 -25.98 0.43 6.07
N GLU A 180 -26.36 0.70 7.32
CA GLU A 180 -27.51 0.09 8.00
C GLU A 180 -27.36 -1.44 8.13
N VAL A 181 -26.13 -1.91 8.39
CA VAL A 181 -25.77 -3.33 8.53
C VAL A 181 -25.22 -3.64 9.92
N SER A 182 -25.21 -4.93 10.29
CA SER A 182 -24.63 -5.35 11.58
C SER A 182 -23.11 -5.23 11.59
N LEU A 183 -22.57 -4.98 12.78
CA LEU A 183 -21.14 -5.02 13.05
C LEU A 183 -20.82 -6.30 13.82
N ASP A 184 -20.18 -7.24 13.15
CA ASP A 184 -19.63 -8.46 13.75
C ASP A 184 -18.26 -8.14 14.34
N SER A 185 -18.10 -8.40 15.64
CA SER A 185 -16.83 -8.25 16.36
C SER A 185 -15.97 -9.51 16.25
#